data_AF-A0A1I0F1U6-F1
#
_entry.id   AF-A0A1I0F1U6-F1
#
_cell.length_a   1.000
_cell.length_b   1.000
_cell.length_c   1.000
_cell.angle_alpha   90.00
_cell.angle_beta   90.00
_cell.angle_gamma   90.00
#
_symmetry.space_group_name_H-M   'P 1'
#
loop_
_entity.id
_entity.type
_entity.pdbx_description
1 polymer ?
#
loop_
_entity_poly.entity_id
_entity_poly.type
_entity_poly.pdbx_seq_one_letter_code
_entity_poly.pdbx_strand_id
1 'polypeptide(L)'
;MGKASSSLVVENENLFRALVCAPVALLFVALAVDSIATSGIVIFQVLFVLIAMYFALYTLAYAAYYTDERLSGKAQRLFKNINLSKALFSAPFALLFTGLTVFAIQQSIHIVFIAILMLIAIYYVLATLAYAAYYTNDLSGH
;
A
#
# COMPACT_ATOMS: atom_id res chain seq x y z
N MET A 1 -30.80 19.01 6.83
CA MET A 1 -30.06 18.25 5.80
C MET A 1 -28.77 18.99 5.50
N GLY A 2 -27.72 18.72 6.27
CA GLY A 2 -26.41 19.35 6.10
C GLY A 2 -25.63 18.62 5.01
N LYS A 3 -25.09 19.38 4.05
CA LYS A 3 -24.18 18.89 3.01
C LYS A 3 -23.05 18.10 3.66
N ALA A 4 -22.93 16.81 3.35
CA ALA A 4 -21.71 16.04 3.58
C ALA A 4 -20.63 16.63 2.66
N SER A 5 -19.90 17.64 3.14
CA SER A 5 -18.67 18.08 2.49
C SER A 5 -17.65 16.97 2.70
N SER A 6 -17.51 16.12 1.69
CA SER A 6 -16.37 15.23 1.54
C SER A 6 -15.11 16.09 1.39
N SER A 7 -14.55 16.58 2.49
CA SER A 7 -13.18 17.11 2.49
C SER A 7 -12.31 15.96 2.04
N LEU A 8 -11.80 16.04 0.80
CA LEU A 8 -10.91 15.05 0.22
C LEU A 8 -9.84 14.68 1.25
N VAL A 9 -9.86 13.41 1.64
CA VAL A 9 -9.18 12.90 2.83
C VAL A 9 -7.65 12.93 2.64
N VAL A 10 -7.16 13.04 1.39
CA VAL A 10 -5.76 13.27 1.05
C VAL A 10 -5.58 14.72 0.58
N GLU A 11 -4.87 15.53 1.36
CA GLU A 11 -4.66 16.97 1.09
C GLU A 11 -3.51 17.23 0.09
N ASN A 12 -2.59 16.26 -0.12
CA ASN A 12 -1.43 16.44 -0.99
C ASN A 12 -1.54 15.59 -2.28
N GLU A 13 -1.51 16.27 -3.43
CA GLU A 13 -1.67 15.65 -4.74
C GLU A 13 -0.51 14.73 -5.13
N ASN A 14 0.74 15.14 -4.88
CA ASN A 14 1.92 14.32 -5.19
C ASN A 14 1.84 12.99 -4.44
N LEU A 15 1.50 13.06 -3.17
CA LEU A 15 1.35 11.89 -2.32
C LEU A 15 0.21 10.97 -2.73
N PHE A 16 -0.94 11.52 -3.13
CA PHE A 16 -2.03 10.75 -3.71
C PHE A 16 -1.55 10.01 -4.97
N ARG A 17 -0.86 10.70 -5.88
CA ARG A 17 -0.31 10.12 -7.10
C ARG A 17 0.69 9.01 -6.80
N ALA A 18 1.58 9.19 -5.83
CA ALA A 18 2.50 8.16 -5.38
C ALA A 18 1.75 6.93 -4.85
N LEU A 19 0.73 7.14 -4.02
CA LEU A 19 -0.05 6.07 -3.41
C LEU A 19 -0.89 5.28 -4.43
N VAL A 20 -1.37 5.92 -5.49
CA VAL A 20 -2.10 5.25 -6.59
C VAL A 20 -1.13 4.50 -7.51
N CYS A 21 0.05 5.05 -7.77
CA CYS A 21 1.02 4.43 -8.67
C CYS A 21 1.68 3.18 -8.05
N ALA A 22 1.84 3.10 -6.72
CA ALA A 22 2.53 1.99 -6.08
C ALA A 22 1.81 0.63 -6.23
N PRO A 23 0.49 0.51 -5.99
CA PRO A 23 -0.25 -0.73 -6.24
C PRO A 23 -0.26 -1.14 -7.71
N VAL A 24 -0.31 -0.18 -8.63
CA VAL A 24 -0.25 -0.45 -10.07
C VAL A 24 1.12 -1.02 -10.44
N ALA A 25 2.21 -0.44 -9.93
CA ALA A 25 3.55 -0.98 -10.11
C ALA A 25 3.64 -2.44 -9.60
N LEU A 26 3.14 -2.70 -8.38
CA LEU A 26 3.13 -4.05 -7.79
C LEU A 26 2.32 -5.05 -8.63
N LEU A 27 1.17 -4.64 -9.16
CA LEU A 27 0.36 -5.49 -10.03
C LEU A 27 1.15 -5.91 -11.29
N PHE A 28 1.82 -4.96 -11.94
CA PHE A 28 2.63 -5.27 -13.13
C PHE A 28 3.89 -6.08 -12.81
N VAL A 29 4.49 -5.90 -11.61
CA VAL A 29 5.55 -6.79 -11.13
C VAL A 29 5.03 -8.22 -11.00
N ALA A 30 3.86 -8.41 -10.38
CA ALA A 30 3.28 -9.74 -10.22
C ALA A 30 2.98 -10.41 -11.58
N LEU A 31 2.42 -9.65 -12.54
CA LEU A 31 2.20 -10.12 -13.91
C LEU A 31 3.51 -10.45 -14.64
N ALA A 32 4.55 -9.65 -14.43
CA ALA A 32 5.87 -9.92 -15.01
C ALA A 32 6.47 -11.23 -14.46
N VAL A 33 6.43 -11.43 -13.14
CA VAL A 33 6.93 -12.64 -12.48
C VAL A 33 6.18 -13.88 -12.98
N ASP A 34 4.85 -13.82 -13.01
CA ASP A 34 4.02 -14.92 -13.51
C ASP A 34 4.30 -15.24 -14.99
N SER A 35 4.40 -14.21 -15.83
CA SER A 35 4.70 -14.36 -17.26
C SER A 35 6.10 -14.93 -17.51
N ILE A 36 7.08 -14.62 -16.67
CA ILE A 36 8.43 -15.21 -16.76
C ILE A 36 8.40 -16.67 -16.30
N ALA A 37 7.73 -16.96 -15.18
CA ALA A 37 7.66 -18.31 -14.61
C ALA A 37 6.92 -19.30 -15.53
N THR A 38 5.90 -18.85 -16.25
CA THR A 38 5.09 -19.68 -17.16
C THR A 38 5.66 -19.77 -18.58
N SER A 39 6.86 -19.22 -18.83
CA SER A 39 7.42 -19.11 -20.18
C SER A 39 6.49 -18.40 -21.16
N GLY A 40 5.83 -17.33 -20.69
CA GLY A 40 4.97 -16.48 -21.50
C GLY A 40 5.70 -15.81 -22.67
N ILE A 41 4.93 -15.22 -23.58
CA ILE A 41 5.47 -14.55 -24.77
C ILE A 41 6.42 -13.41 -24.34
N VAL A 42 7.65 -13.45 -24.84
CA VAL A 42 8.75 -12.52 -24.47
C VAL A 42 8.34 -11.04 -24.56
N ILE A 43 7.55 -10.68 -25.55
CA ILE A 43 7.06 -9.29 -25.72
C ILE A 43 6.24 -8.84 -24.51
N PHE A 44 5.36 -9.69 -23.97
CA PHE A 44 4.55 -9.35 -22.80
C PHE A 44 5.38 -9.31 -21.52
N GLN A 45 6.38 -10.18 -21.39
CA GLN A 45 7.33 -10.12 -20.26
C GLN A 45 8.05 -8.76 -20.22
N VAL A 46 8.62 -8.34 -21.35
CA VAL A 46 9.30 -7.04 -21.47
C VAL A 46 8.34 -5.89 -21.21
N LEU A 47 7.13 -5.95 -21.77
CA LEU A 47 6.11 -4.91 -21.58
C LEU A 47 5.71 -4.76 -20.11
N PHE A 48 5.44 -5.87 -19.40
CA PHE A 48 5.07 -5.83 -17.98
C PHE A 48 6.20 -5.28 -17.11
N VAL A 49 7.46 -5.65 -17.40
CA VAL A 49 8.62 -5.08 -16.71
C VAL A 49 8.75 -3.57 -16.95
N LEU A 50 8.58 -3.11 -18.18
CA LEU A 50 8.66 -1.67 -18.51
C LEU A 50 7.54 -0.87 -17.84
N ILE A 51 6.31 -1.38 -17.83
CA ILE A 51 5.17 -0.72 -17.17
C ILE A 51 5.37 -0.71 -15.64
N ALA A 52 5.82 -1.82 -15.05
CA ALA A 52 6.16 -1.88 -13.64
C ALA A 52 7.23 -0.83 -13.26
N MET A 53 8.29 -0.74 -14.06
CA MET A 53 9.36 0.22 -13.87
C MET A 53 8.87 1.67 -14.01
N TYR A 54 8.05 1.96 -15.02
CA TYR A 54 7.43 3.27 -15.23
C TYR A 54 6.65 3.72 -13.99
N PHE A 55 5.73 2.89 -13.50
CA PHE A 55 4.92 3.23 -12.33
C PHE A 55 5.74 3.27 -11.04
N ALA A 56 6.80 2.45 -10.91
CA ALA A 56 7.72 2.52 -9.77
C ALA A 56 8.50 3.84 -9.74
N LEU A 57 9.02 4.30 -10.90
CA LEU A 57 9.70 5.59 -11.03
C LEU A 57 8.75 6.76 -10.75
N TYR A 58 7.52 6.69 -11.26
CA TYR A 58 6.48 7.68 -10.95
C TYR A 58 6.17 7.74 -9.45
N THR A 59 6.00 6.57 -8.81
CA THR A 59 5.79 6.47 -7.37
C THR A 59 6.91 7.15 -6.60
N LEU A 60 8.17 6.86 -6.96
CA LEU A 60 9.34 7.41 -6.30
C LEU A 60 9.47 8.92 -6.52
N ALA A 61 9.24 9.41 -7.74
CA ALA A 61 9.31 10.83 -8.08
C ALA A 61 8.28 11.63 -7.28
N TYR A 62 7.02 11.17 -7.25
CA TYR A 62 5.97 11.86 -6.48
C TYR A 62 6.15 11.73 -4.97
N ALA A 63 6.72 10.62 -4.48
CA ALA A 63 7.10 10.50 -3.07
C ALA A 63 8.24 11.47 -2.71
N ALA A 64 9.20 11.68 -3.61
CA ALA A 64 10.28 12.64 -3.44
C ALA A 64 9.74 14.08 -3.43
N TYR A 65 8.86 14.45 -4.35
CA TYR A 65 8.20 15.76 -4.35
C TYR A 65 7.41 16.00 -3.07
N TYR A 66 6.65 15.01 -2.60
CA TYR A 66 5.97 15.13 -1.31
C TYR A 66 6.94 15.35 -0.15
N THR A 67 8.07 14.63 -0.14
CA THR A 67 9.08 14.75 0.93
C THR A 67 9.71 16.13 0.93
N ASP A 68 10.02 16.68 -0.25
CA ASP A 68 10.55 18.03 -0.41
C ASP A 68 9.53 19.11 0.01
N GLU A 69 8.27 18.98 -0.39
CA GLU A 69 7.19 19.87 0.05
C GLU A 69 6.97 19.79 1.57
N ARG A 70 7.16 18.61 2.17
CA ARG A 70 7.04 18.41 3.62
C ARG A 70 8.21 19.03 4.38
N LEU A 71 9.43 18.90 3.86
CA LEU A 71 10.63 19.50 4.46
C LEU A 71 10.62 21.03 4.34
N SER A 72 10.10 21.57 3.24
CA SER A 72 9.94 23.01 3.02
C SER A 72 8.74 23.63 3.76
N GLY A 73 7.99 22.83 4.53
CA GLY A 73 6.82 23.27 5.30
C GLY A 73 5.59 23.61 4.45
N LYS A 74 5.62 23.32 3.14
CA LYS A 74 4.54 23.60 2.18
C LYS A 74 3.48 22.49 2.11
N ALA A 75 3.81 21.26 2.51
CA ALA A 75 2.87 20.14 2.54
C ALA A 75 2.30 19.87 3.94
N GLN A 76 0.98 19.69 3.99
CA GLN A 76 0.26 19.21 5.17
C GLN A 76 0.42 17.69 5.35
N ARG A 77 -0.01 17.18 6.52
CA ARG A 77 0.04 15.74 6.82
C ARG A 77 -0.89 14.96 5.88
N LEU A 78 -0.46 13.75 5.50
CA LEU A 78 -1.11 12.83 4.54
C LEU A 78 -2.61 12.65 4.81
N PHE A 79 -2.97 12.54 6.09
CA PHE A 79 -4.32 12.65 6.61
C PHE A 79 -4.29 13.56 7.82
N LYS A 80 -5.31 14.43 7.95
CA LYS A 80 -5.50 15.22 9.18
C LYS A 80 -5.70 14.32 10.41
N ASN A 81 -6.35 13.17 10.22
CA ASN A 81 -6.56 12.17 11.27
C ASN A 81 -5.38 11.17 11.34
N ILE A 82 -4.75 11.12 12.52
CA ILE A 82 -3.56 10.27 12.76
C ILE A 82 -3.89 8.78 12.75
N ASN A 83 -5.10 8.39 13.17
CA ASN A 83 -5.54 7.01 13.20
C ASN A 83 -5.81 6.51 11.77
N LEU A 84 -6.42 7.33 10.91
CA LEU A 84 -6.57 7.00 9.50
C LEU A 84 -5.22 6.79 8.80
N SER A 85 -4.25 7.67 9.07
CA SER A 85 -2.90 7.52 8.51
C SER A 85 -2.22 6.23 8.96
N LYS A 86 -2.38 5.85 10.23
CA LYS A 86 -1.81 4.61 10.74
C LYS A 86 -2.50 3.39 10.14
N ALA A 87 -3.83 3.41 9.99
CA ALA A 87 -4.60 2.34 9.35
C ALA A 87 -4.17 2.14 7.89
N LEU A 88 -4.06 3.23 7.13
CA LEU A 88 -3.71 3.17 5.72
C LEU A 88 -2.26 2.72 5.51
N PHE A 89 -1.38 3.03 6.46
CA PHE A 89 0.01 2.57 6.44
C PHE A 89 0.14 1.10 6.84
N SER A 90 -0.66 0.62 7.81
CA SER A 90 -0.62 -0.79 8.25
C SER A 90 -1.32 -1.75 7.29
N ALA A 91 -2.35 -1.30 6.57
CA ALA A 91 -3.13 -2.10 5.63
C ALA A 91 -2.29 -2.80 4.53
N PRO A 92 -1.37 -2.14 3.80
CA PRO A 92 -0.55 -2.82 2.79
C PRO A 92 0.38 -3.88 3.39
N PHE A 93 0.91 -3.66 4.60
CA PHE A 93 1.69 -4.69 5.31
C PHE A 93 0.82 -5.87 5.73
N ALA A 94 -0.41 -5.62 6.20
CA ALA A 94 -1.37 -6.67 6.53
C ALA A 94 -1.64 -7.56 5.29
N LEU A 95 -1.89 -6.95 4.14
CA LEU A 95 -2.09 -7.68 2.88
C LEU A 95 -0.83 -8.44 2.44
N LEU A 96 0.33 -7.78 2.47
CA LEU A 96 1.61 -8.37 2.07
C LEU A 96 1.94 -9.61 2.92
N PHE A 97 1.92 -9.49 4.25
CA PHE A 97 2.27 -10.59 5.15
C PHE A 97 1.21 -11.70 5.13
N THR A 98 -0.06 -11.37 4.93
CA THR A 98 -1.11 -12.40 4.71
C THR A 98 -0.83 -13.18 3.43
N GLY A 99 -0.54 -12.49 2.33
CA GLY A 99 -0.19 -13.12 1.05
C GLY A 99 1.07 -14.00 1.14
N LEU A 100 2.13 -13.49 1.77
CA LEU A 100 3.36 -14.24 2.01
C LEU A 100 3.11 -15.48 2.89
N THR A 101 2.24 -15.38 3.90
CA THR A 101 1.86 -16.52 4.74
C THR A 101 1.14 -17.59 3.91
N VAL A 102 0.16 -17.20 3.09
CA VAL A 102 -0.56 -18.14 2.21
C VAL A 102 0.39 -18.81 1.21
N PHE A 103 1.27 -18.03 0.58
CA PHE A 103 2.29 -18.56 -0.33
C PHE A 103 3.24 -19.53 0.38
N ALA A 104 3.72 -19.19 1.58
CA ALA A 104 4.61 -20.04 2.36
C ALA A 104 3.95 -21.37 2.76
N ILE A 105 2.65 -21.36 3.08
CA ILE A 105 1.85 -22.56 3.34
C ILE A 105 1.76 -23.42 2.07
N GLN A 106 1.45 -22.82 0.92
CA GLN A 106 1.34 -23.54 -0.36
C GLN A 106 2.65 -24.21 -0.78
N GLN A 107 3.78 -23.52 -0.57
CA GLN A 107 5.11 -24.03 -0.91
C GLN A 107 5.70 -24.97 0.17
N SER A 108 4.93 -25.30 1.21
CA SER A 108 5.40 -26.16 2.32
C SER A 108 6.71 -25.68 2.95
N ILE A 109 6.88 -24.36 3.10
CA ILE A 109 8.05 -23.77 3.76
C ILE A 109 8.06 -24.22 5.24
N HIS A 110 9.25 -24.25 5.85
CA HIS A 110 9.43 -24.66 7.24
C HIS A 110 8.43 -24.01 8.22
N ILE A 111 7.86 -24.82 9.12
CA ILE A 111 6.74 -24.42 10.00
C ILE A 111 7.06 -23.20 10.88
N VAL A 112 8.30 -23.07 11.34
CA VAL A 112 8.75 -21.92 12.15
C VAL A 112 8.64 -20.61 11.34
N PHE A 113 8.97 -20.65 10.05
CA PHE A 113 8.89 -19.48 9.19
C PHE A 113 7.42 -19.10 8.91
N ILE A 114 6.56 -20.09 8.69
CA ILE A 114 5.10 -19.87 8.57
C ILE A 114 4.55 -19.25 9.85
N ALA A 115 4.92 -19.75 11.03
CA ALA A 115 4.46 -19.23 12.31
C ALA A 115 4.86 -17.76 12.51
N ILE A 116 6.10 -17.40 12.18
CA ILE A 116 6.58 -16.00 12.25
C ILE A 116 5.78 -15.10 11.31
N LEU A 117 5.62 -15.50 10.04
CA LEU A 117 4.86 -14.71 9.07
C LEU A 117 3.39 -14.54 9.49
N MET A 118 2.79 -15.60 10.03
CA MET A 118 1.41 -15.57 10.52
C MET A 118 1.25 -14.61 11.70
N LEU A 119 2.16 -14.61 12.68
CA LEU A 119 2.12 -13.67 13.80
C LEU A 119 2.25 -12.21 13.33
N ILE A 120 3.15 -11.95 12.37
CA ILE A 120 3.31 -10.62 11.78
C ILE A 120 2.05 -10.20 11.03
N ALA A 121 1.45 -11.10 10.24
CA ALA A 121 0.20 -10.84 9.53
C ALA A 121 -0.94 -10.50 10.50
N ILE A 122 -1.11 -11.29 11.56
CA ILE A 122 -2.13 -11.06 12.61
C ILE A 122 -1.92 -9.68 13.26
N TYR A 123 -0.68 -9.34 13.61
CA TYR A 123 -0.37 -8.04 14.19
C TYR A 123 -0.80 -6.88 13.27
N TYR A 124 -0.43 -6.92 11.99
CA TYR A 124 -0.78 -5.84 11.06
C TYR A 124 -2.28 -5.79 10.73
N VAL A 125 -2.97 -6.94 10.66
CA VAL A 125 -4.43 -7.00 10.50
C VAL A 125 -5.12 -6.35 11.70
N LEU A 126 -4.76 -6.74 12.92
CA LEU A 126 -5.31 -6.17 14.16
C LEU A 126 -5.01 -4.69 14.28
N ALA A 127 -3.78 -4.25 13.97
CA ALA A 127 -3.41 -2.84 13.97
C ALA A 127 -4.26 -2.04 12.96
N THR A 128 -4.45 -2.57 11.75
CA THR A 128 -5.28 -1.92 10.72
C THR A 128 -6.73 -1.79 11.18
N LEU A 129 -7.31 -2.85 11.74
CA LEU A 129 -8.67 -2.83 12.28
C LEU A 129 -8.81 -1.86 13.46
N ALA A 130 -7.86 -1.87 14.39
CA ALA A 130 -7.88 -0.98 15.55
C ALA A 130 -7.80 0.50 15.12
N TYR A 131 -6.88 0.84 14.22
CA TYR A 131 -6.74 2.21 13.72
C TYR A 131 -7.93 2.65 12.86
N ALA A 132 -8.54 1.74 12.10
CA ALA A 132 -9.78 2.02 11.38
C ALA A 132 -10.95 2.28 12.35
N ALA A 133 -11.07 1.48 13.41
CA ALA A 133 -12.09 1.66 14.45
C ALA A 133 -11.91 3.01 15.19
N TYR A 134 -10.68 3.36 15.57
CA TYR A 134 -10.38 4.65 16.18
C TYR A 134 -10.72 5.82 15.24
N TYR A 135 -10.41 5.71 13.95
CA TYR A 135 -10.82 6.72 12.96
C TYR A 135 -12.34 6.88 12.88
N THR A 136 -13.10 5.78 12.85
CA THR A 136 -14.57 5.85 12.82
C THR A 136 -15.16 6.48 14.09
N ASN A 137 -14.53 6.25 15.24
CA ASN A 137 -14.94 6.83 16.52
C ASN A 137 -14.61 8.33 16.58
N ASP A 138 -13.44 8.74 16.10
CA ASP A 138 -13.04 10.15 16.00
C ASP A 138 -13.98 10.96 15.09
N LEU A 139 -14.56 10.33 14.06
CA LEU A 139 -15.54 10.94 13.15
C LEU A 139 -16.93 11.11 13.77
N SER A 140 -17.29 10.28 14.75
CA SER A 140 -18.63 10.26 15.37
C SER A 140 -18.72 11.07 16.67
N GLY A 141 -17.58 11.57 17.17
CA GLY A 141 -17.50 12.45 18.34
C GLY A 141 -17.52 13.96 18.06
N HIS A 142 -17.82 14.38 16.82
CA HIS A 142 -17.92 15.78 16.40
C HIS A 142 -19.34 16.17 15.98
#